data_AF-A0A848YLJ5-F1
#
_entry.id   AF-A0A848YLJ5-F1
#
_cell.length_a   1.000
_cell.length_b   1.000
_cell.length_c   1.000
_cell.angle_alpha   90.00
_cell.angle_beta   90.00
_cell.angle_gamma   90.00
#
_symmetry.space_group_name_H-M   'P 1'
#
loop_
_entity.id
_entity.type
_entity.pdbx_description
1 polymer ?
#
loop_
_entity_poly.entity_id
_entity_poly.type
_entity_poly.pdbx_seq_one_letter_code
_entity_poly.pdbx_strand_id
1 'polypeptide(L)'
;MHRSIVLAVVSMVAGCAAPVDNVDPEWELVWADEFDGDALDRGKWAPEESCWGGGNDERQCYTDRPENIDVSEGLLRLKGRAEQFTGPLRPPEIAEDPNPTRTQNYTSGKIRSKGLAAWKYGRIEVRAKVPAGQGLWPAVWMMPDESAYGPWPLSGEIDILETVNIGTGCDECPGSEVENRTVSALHFGDLPPGNDLVDKKTPLATGKLPSDEFNTYAVEWGEGLIVFFVNGEEHLRATPADWFTGSQLANGNANAPFDQPFYVMANLAVGGKWPERDNEKGLDPDALPAELQIDWIRVYQCAEDRETGRACMTQ
;
A
#
# COMPACT_ATOMS: atom_id res chain seq x y z
N MET A 1 -75.80 40.19 -32.30
CA MET A 1 -74.58 39.40 -32.58
C MET A 1 -73.40 40.09 -31.94
N HIS A 2 -73.02 39.79 -30.70
CA HIS A 2 -71.72 40.15 -30.14
C HIS A 2 -71.30 39.05 -29.16
N ARG A 3 -70.12 38.48 -29.43
CA ARG A 3 -69.58 37.23 -28.90
C ARG A 3 -69.15 37.37 -27.43
N SER A 4 -69.55 36.43 -26.58
CA SER A 4 -68.96 36.23 -25.26
C SER A 4 -67.57 35.61 -25.41
N ILE A 5 -66.54 36.29 -24.89
CA ILE A 5 -65.18 35.76 -24.78
C ILE A 5 -65.09 35.07 -23.41
N VAL A 6 -64.88 33.75 -23.41
CA VAL A 6 -64.53 32.99 -22.21
C VAL A 6 -63.03 33.10 -22.02
N LEU A 7 -62.61 33.75 -20.93
CA LEU A 7 -61.20 33.83 -20.54
C LEU A 7 -60.85 32.54 -19.77
N ALA A 8 -60.08 31.65 -20.40
CA ALA A 8 -59.52 30.49 -19.72
C ALA A 8 -58.29 30.93 -18.91
N VAL A 9 -58.40 30.90 -17.58
CA VAL A 9 -57.27 31.12 -16.68
C VAL A 9 -56.45 29.83 -16.64
N VAL A 10 -55.29 29.82 -17.29
CA VAL A 10 -54.29 28.75 -17.15
C VAL A 10 -53.53 29.00 -15.86
N SER A 11 -53.78 28.18 -14.84
CA SER A 11 -53.01 28.19 -13.60
C SER A 11 -51.65 27.53 -13.87
N MET A 12 -50.58 28.31 -13.97
CA MET A 12 -49.22 27.78 -13.94
C MET A 12 -48.96 27.20 -12.55
N VAL A 13 -48.88 25.88 -12.45
CA VAL A 13 -48.31 25.21 -11.27
C VAL A 13 -46.81 25.42 -11.37
N ALA A 14 -46.27 26.35 -10.58
CA ALA A 14 -44.83 26.44 -10.36
C ALA A 14 -44.40 25.14 -9.68
N GLY A 15 -43.72 24.26 -10.42
CA GLY A 15 -43.06 23.10 -9.85
C GLY A 15 -41.98 23.57 -8.90
N CYS A 16 -42.14 23.31 -7.61
CA CYS A 16 -41.03 23.35 -6.67
C CYS A 16 -40.03 22.26 -7.12
N ALA A 17 -38.97 22.64 -7.81
CA ALA A 17 -37.78 21.83 -7.85
C ALA A 17 -37.24 21.82 -6.41
N ALA A 18 -37.22 20.64 -5.79
CA ALA A 18 -36.46 20.45 -4.57
C ALA A 18 -35.00 20.87 -4.84
N PRO A 19 -34.28 21.46 -3.87
CA PRO A 19 -32.85 21.63 -4.01
C PRO A 19 -32.26 20.25 -4.33
N VAL A 20 -31.49 20.17 -5.41
CA VAL A 20 -30.62 19.02 -5.62
C VAL A 20 -29.61 19.14 -4.50
N ASP A 21 -29.68 18.24 -3.52
CA ASP A 21 -28.64 18.13 -2.50
C ASP A 21 -27.34 17.89 -3.26
N ASN A 22 -26.45 18.89 -3.29
CA ASN A 22 -25.05 18.67 -3.63
C ASN A 22 -24.50 17.80 -2.50
N VAL A 23 -24.57 16.49 -2.69
CA VAL A 23 -23.86 15.56 -1.83
C VAL A 23 -22.38 15.80 -2.14
N ASP A 24 -21.58 16.11 -1.12
CA ASP A 24 -20.14 16.18 -1.31
C ASP A 24 -19.66 14.81 -1.82
N PRO A 25 -18.77 14.77 -2.82
CA PRO A 25 -18.33 13.51 -3.41
C PRO A 25 -17.77 12.58 -2.33
N GLU A 26 -18.41 11.41 -2.19
CA GLU A 26 -18.16 10.48 -1.08
C GLU A 26 -17.33 9.27 -1.54
N TRP A 27 -16.37 8.87 -0.70
CA TRP A 27 -15.63 7.63 -0.85
C TRP A 27 -16.54 6.43 -0.58
N GLU A 28 -16.81 5.62 -1.61
CA GLU A 28 -17.59 4.38 -1.49
C GLU A 28 -16.68 3.19 -1.23
N LEU A 29 -16.94 2.41 -0.19
CA LEU A 29 -16.20 1.17 0.08
C LEU A 29 -16.53 0.13 -1.01
N VAL A 30 -15.53 -0.22 -1.83
CA VAL A 30 -15.70 -1.18 -2.93
C VAL A 30 -15.09 -2.55 -2.66
N TRP A 31 -14.14 -2.63 -1.73
CA TRP A 31 -13.51 -3.88 -1.32
C TRP A 31 -12.91 -3.74 0.08
N ALA A 32 -12.96 -4.82 0.86
CA ALA A 32 -12.34 -4.87 2.18
C ALA A 32 -11.92 -6.29 2.56
N ASP A 33 -10.92 -6.38 3.42
CA ASP A 33 -10.74 -7.52 4.30
C ASP A 33 -10.58 -7.06 5.74
N GLU A 34 -11.49 -7.53 6.60
CA GLU A 34 -11.53 -7.26 8.04
C GLU A 34 -10.87 -8.39 8.84
N PHE A 35 -10.41 -9.46 8.17
CA PHE A 35 -9.72 -10.59 8.79
C PHE A 35 -10.48 -11.27 9.95
N ASP A 36 -11.81 -11.17 9.96
CA ASP A 36 -12.73 -11.78 10.94
C ASP A 36 -12.83 -13.32 10.84
N GLY A 37 -12.21 -13.91 9.82
CA GLY A 37 -12.18 -15.36 9.60
C GLY A 37 -11.23 -16.11 10.54
N ASP A 38 -11.08 -17.41 10.29
CA ASP A 38 -10.13 -18.30 10.98
C ASP A 38 -8.95 -18.71 10.09
N ALA A 39 -8.88 -18.20 8.86
CA ALA A 39 -7.83 -18.44 7.89
C ALA A 39 -7.78 -17.31 6.85
N LEU A 40 -6.66 -17.24 6.12
CA LEU A 40 -6.50 -16.31 5.01
C LEU A 40 -7.52 -16.60 3.90
N ASP A 41 -8.32 -15.60 3.53
CA ASP A 41 -9.27 -15.71 2.41
C ASP A 41 -8.51 -15.81 1.07
N ARG A 42 -8.49 -17.01 0.49
CA ARG A 42 -7.81 -17.29 -0.78
C ARG A 42 -8.51 -16.72 -2.01
N GLY A 43 -9.74 -16.25 -1.86
CA GLY A 43 -10.42 -15.46 -2.89
C GLY A 43 -9.92 -14.02 -2.95
N LYS A 44 -9.24 -13.54 -1.89
CA LYS A 44 -8.70 -12.19 -1.77
C LYS A 44 -7.17 -12.13 -1.82
N TRP A 45 -6.51 -13.17 -1.30
CA TRP A 45 -5.07 -13.16 -1.07
C TRP A 45 -4.37 -14.44 -1.55
N ALA A 46 -3.28 -14.24 -2.28
CA ALA A 46 -2.31 -15.24 -2.63
C ALA A 46 -1.01 -15.01 -1.82
N PRO A 47 -0.59 -15.98 -0.98
CA PRO A 47 0.72 -15.95 -0.35
C PRO A 47 1.85 -15.99 -1.37
N GLU A 48 2.98 -15.37 -1.03
CA GLU A 48 4.23 -15.56 -1.74
C GLU A 48 5.06 -16.67 -1.07
N GLU A 49 5.57 -17.61 -1.86
CA GLU A 49 6.52 -18.63 -1.40
C GLU A 49 7.84 -18.45 -2.14
N SER A 50 8.82 -17.82 -1.49
CA SER A 50 10.15 -17.64 -2.08
C SER A 50 11.22 -17.31 -1.04
N CYS A 51 12.47 -17.66 -1.33
CA CYS A 51 13.67 -17.31 -0.56
C CYS A 51 14.52 -16.29 -1.33
N TRP A 52 13.88 -15.45 -2.14
CA TRP A 52 14.55 -14.65 -3.16
C TRP A 52 15.42 -13.52 -2.56
N GLY A 53 14.91 -12.84 -1.55
CA GLY A 53 15.51 -11.63 -0.99
C GLY A 53 15.04 -10.33 -1.64
N GLY A 54 13.98 -10.38 -2.48
CA GLY A 54 13.27 -9.20 -3.01
C GLY A 54 14.06 -8.27 -3.95
N GLY A 55 15.33 -8.56 -4.24
CA GLY A 55 16.25 -7.59 -4.86
C GLY A 55 16.96 -6.68 -3.83
N ASN A 56 16.56 -6.78 -2.56
CA ASN A 56 17.02 -5.95 -1.46
C ASN A 56 17.94 -6.69 -0.48
N ASP A 57 18.44 -7.87 -0.84
CA ASP A 57 19.26 -8.76 0.01
C ASP A 57 18.55 -9.18 1.32
N GLU A 58 17.23 -9.30 1.29
CA GLU A 58 16.45 -9.74 2.46
C GLU A 58 16.79 -11.20 2.84
N ARG A 59 16.65 -11.52 4.13
CA ARG A 59 17.18 -12.75 4.76
C ARG A 59 16.14 -13.84 4.98
N GLN A 60 14.85 -13.59 4.73
CA GLN A 60 13.78 -14.56 4.95
C GLN A 60 13.50 -15.45 3.73
N CYS A 61 12.89 -16.60 4.00
CA CYS A 61 11.97 -17.26 3.08
C CYS A 61 10.53 -16.86 3.42
N TYR A 62 9.77 -16.31 2.48
CA TYR A 62 8.32 -16.21 2.62
C TYR A 62 7.68 -17.60 2.48
N THR A 63 6.73 -17.94 3.34
CA THR A 63 6.04 -19.24 3.32
C THR A 63 4.54 -19.09 3.59
N ASP A 64 3.74 -20.05 3.10
CA ASP A 64 2.30 -20.17 3.35
C ASP A 64 1.97 -21.03 4.59
N ARG A 65 2.83 -20.98 5.61
CA ARG A 65 2.65 -21.76 6.83
C ARG A 65 1.90 -20.96 7.90
N PRO A 66 1.10 -21.59 8.77
CA PRO A 66 0.44 -20.91 9.89
C PRO A 66 1.45 -20.27 10.87
N GLU A 67 2.69 -20.74 10.88
CA GLU A 67 3.79 -20.12 11.60
C GLU A 67 4.14 -18.71 11.10
N ASN A 68 3.84 -18.39 9.84
CA ASN A 68 4.21 -17.14 9.18
C ASN A 68 3.01 -16.30 8.73
N ILE A 69 1.86 -16.92 8.45
CA ILE A 69 0.62 -16.25 8.06
C ILE A 69 -0.50 -16.80 8.94
N ASP A 70 -1.06 -15.97 9.80
CA ASP A 70 -2.16 -16.34 10.70
C ASP A 70 -3.29 -15.31 10.60
N VAL A 71 -4.52 -15.79 10.49
CA VAL A 71 -5.72 -14.96 10.57
C VAL A 71 -6.53 -15.47 11.74
N SER A 72 -6.61 -14.66 12.79
CA SER A 72 -7.33 -15.02 14.01
C SER A 72 -7.64 -13.76 14.82
N GLU A 73 -8.71 -13.79 15.61
CA GLU A 73 -9.10 -12.68 16.50
C GLU A 73 -9.32 -11.34 15.76
N GLY A 74 -9.81 -11.38 14.51
CA GLY A 74 -10.02 -10.18 13.69
C GLY A 74 -8.72 -9.54 13.16
N LEU A 75 -7.61 -10.27 13.16
CA LEU A 75 -6.31 -9.76 12.72
C LEU A 75 -5.66 -10.72 11.73
N LEU A 76 -5.02 -10.16 10.71
CA LEU A 76 -3.94 -10.81 9.98
C LEU A 76 -2.61 -10.56 10.71
N ARG A 77 -1.84 -11.62 10.93
CA ARG A 77 -0.48 -11.59 11.49
C ARG A 77 0.50 -12.17 10.49
N LEU A 78 1.39 -11.31 9.97
CA LEU A 78 2.54 -11.72 9.17
C LEU A 78 3.76 -11.82 10.08
N LYS A 79 4.22 -13.05 10.33
CA LYS A 79 5.14 -13.38 11.43
C LYS A 79 6.52 -13.75 10.91
N GLY A 80 7.52 -12.98 11.30
CA GLY A 80 8.94 -13.27 11.08
C GLY A 80 9.47 -14.19 12.17
N ARG A 81 10.30 -15.18 11.81
CA ARG A 81 10.92 -16.11 12.76
C ARG A 81 12.37 -16.41 12.41
N ALA A 82 13.21 -16.57 13.42
CA ALA A 82 14.54 -17.14 13.28
C ALA A 82 14.43 -18.67 13.21
N GLU A 83 14.40 -19.21 11.99
CA GLU A 83 14.40 -20.64 11.72
C GLU A 83 15.04 -20.93 10.37
N GLN A 84 15.83 -21.99 10.29
CA GLN A 84 16.40 -22.41 9.02
C GLN A 84 15.32 -23.05 8.14
N PHE A 85 15.18 -22.55 6.92
CA PHE A 85 14.19 -23.04 5.96
C PHE A 85 14.78 -23.10 4.55
N THR A 86 14.42 -24.15 3.81
CA THR A 86 14.78 -24.30 2.39
C THR A 86 13.50 -24.24 1.57
N GLY A 87 13.40 -23.28 0.66
CA GLY A 87 12.25 -23.08 -0.21
C GLY A 87 12.65 -22.69 -1.63
N PRO A 88 11.66 -22.43 -2.50
CA PRO A 88 11.91 -21.97 -3.87
C PRO A 88 12.74 -20.68 -3.88
N LEU A 89 13.67 -20.54 -4.83
CA LEU A 89 14.55 -19.37 -4.90
C LEU A 89 13.76 -18.14 -5.33
N ARG A 90 12.88 -18.27 -6.32
CA ARG A 90 12.09 -17.17 -6.89
C ARG A 90 10.59 -17.43 -6.68
N PRO A 91 9.76 -16.38 -6.61
CA PRO A 91 8.32 -16.56 -6.72
C PRO A 91 8.00 -17.03 -8.16
N PRO A 92 6.93 -17.84 -8.34
CA PRO A 92 6.69 -18.60 -9.56
C PRO A 92 6.54 -17.73 -10.81
N GLU A 93 6.15 -16.47 -10.67
CA GLU A 93 5.93 -15.55 -11.78
C GLU A 93 7.24 -15.15 -12.50
N ILE A 94 8.39 -15.31 -11.85
CA ILE A 94 9.71 -14.94 -12.40
C ILE A 94 10.76 -16.05 -12.22
N ALA A 95 10.31 -17.27 -11.89
CA ALA A 95 11.18 -18.40 -11.66
C ALA A 95 11.62 -19.08 -12.96
N GLU A 96 12.81 -19.69 -12.92
CA GLU A 96 13.22 -20.69 -13.92
C GLU A 96 12.43 -22.00 -13.72
N ASP A 97 12.39 -22.85 -14.75
CA ASP A 97 11.79 -24.19 -14.67
C ASP A 97 12.86 -25.29 -14.90
N PRO A 98 13.20 -26.10 -13.88
CA PRO A 98 12.64 -26.10 -12.53
C PRO A 98 13.16 -24.95 -11.65
N ASN A 99 12.33 -24.48 -10.71
CA ASN A 99 12.71 -23.42 -9.78
C ASN A 99 13.76 -23.95 -8.77
N PRO A 100 15.00 -23.43 -8.76
CA PRO A 100 16.01 -23.86 -7.82
C PRO A 100 15.60 -23.50 -6.38
N THR A 101 16.18 -24.15 -5.38
CA THR A 101 15.91 -23.86 -3.96
C THR A 101 17.03 -23.07 -3.31
N ARG A 102 16.72 -22.32 -2.26
CA ARG A 102 17.68 -21.64 -1.39
C ARG A 102 17.36 -21.88 0.08
N THR A 103 18.40 -22.02 0.89
CA THR A 103 18.29 -22.06 2.35
C THR A 103 18.53 -20.66 2.91
N GLN A 104 17.63 -20.22 3.79
CA GLN A 104 17.77 -19.01 4.59
C GLN A 104 17.63 -19.35 6.08
N ASN A 105 18.04 -18.44 6.96
CA ASN A 105 17.98 -18.62 8.41
C ASN A 105 16.76 -17.98 9.07
N TYR A 106 15.85 -17.43 8.25
CA TYR A 106 14.64 -16.77 8.70
C TYR A 106 13.47 -17.14 7.80
N THR A 107 12.26 -17.07 8.34
CA THR A 107 11.01 -17.21 7.60
C THR A 107 10.11 -16.01 7.89
N SER A 108 9.20 -15.71 6.96
CA SER A 108 8.17 -14.69 7.20
C SER A 108 6.93 -14.89 6.33
N GLY A 109 5.95 -14.01 6.49
CA GLY A 109 4.71 -13.97 5.69
C GLY A 109 4.70 -12.81 4.70
N LYS A 110 4.19 -13.09 3.50
CA LYS A 110 3.85 -12.09 2.47
C LYS A 110 2.58 -12.53 1.75
N ILE A 111 1.63 -11.63 1.59
CA ILE A 111 0.37 -11.86 0.87
C ILE A 111 0.15 -10.79 -0.19
N ARG A 112 -0.49 -11.16 -1.30
CA ARG A 112 -0.72 -10.30 -2.46
C ARG A 112 -2.13 -10.50 -2.99
N SER A 113 -2.81 -9.44 -3.37
CA SER A 113 -4.08 -9.51 -4.12
C SER A 113 -3.86 -9.68 -5.65
N LYS A 114 -2.61 -9.86 -6.07
CA LYS A 114 -2.21 -10.04 -7.48
C LYS A 114 -3.03 -11.12 -8.19
N GLY A 115 -3.61 -10.79 -9.35
CA GLY A 115 -4.47 -11.69 -10.11
C GLY A 115 -5.82 -12.02 -9.47
N LEU A 116 -6.15 -11.41 -8.32
CA LEU A 116 -7.42 -11.55 -7.61
C LEU A 116 -8.19 -10.23 -7.58
N ALA A 117 -7.51 -9.13 -7.24
CA ALA A 117 -8.05 -7.79 -7.24
C ALA A 117 -6.94 -6.75 -7.47
N ALA A 118 -7.25 -5.73 -8.26
CA ALA A 118 -6.41 -4.57 -8.50
C ALA A 118 -7.32 -3.36 -8.77
N TRP A 119 -6.82 -2.18 -8.42
CA TRP A 119 -7.58 -0.93 -8.55
C TRP A 119 -6.75 0.11 -9.28
N LYS A 120 -7.40 0.90 -10.12
CA LYS A 120 -6.85 2.16 -10.62
C LYS A 120 -7.61 3.28 -9.92
N TYR A 121 -6.86 4.12 -9.22
CA TYR A 121 -7.39 5.20 -8.38
C TYR A 121 -8.28 4.70 -7.24
N GLY A 122 -8.37 5.53 -6.20
CA GLY A 122 -9.11 5.22 -4.99
C GLY A 122 -8.41 5.74 -3.74
N ARG A 123 -9.04 5.45 -2.60
CA ARG A 123 -8.40 5.53 -1.30
C ARG A 123 -8.12 4.12 -0.82
N ILE A 124 -6.88 3.79 -0.54
CA ILE A 124 -6.49 2.52 0.07
C ILE A 124 -6.07 2.85 1.49
N GLU A 125 -6.71 2.21 2.46
CA GLU A 125 -6.50 2.47 3.87
C GLU A 125 -6.23 1.16 4.61
N VAL A 126 -5.28 1.20 5.52
CA VAL A 126 -4.77 0.05 6.25
C VAL A 126 -4.67 0.42 7.71
N ARG A 127 -5.26 -0.38 8.59
CA ARG A 127 -5.04 -0.25 10.03
C ARG A 127 -4.09 -1.32 10.51
N ALA A 128 -2.88 -0.92 10.90
CA ALA A 128 -1.81 -1.84 11.24
C ALA A 128 -1.02 -1.40 12.47
N LYS A 129 -0.40 -2.37 13.14
CA LYS A 129 0.62 -2.17 14.16
C LYS A 129 1.87 -2.91 13.72
N VAL A 130 2.96 -2.17 13.55
CA VAL A 130 4.24 -2.70 13.08
C VAL A 130 5.06 -3.27 14.24
N PRO A 131 5.97 -4.23 14.01
CA PRO A 131 6.89 -4.66 15.04
C PRO A 131 8.02 -3.63 15.26
N ALA A 132 8.63 -3.68 16.44
CA ALA A 132 9.88 -3.00 16.77
C ALA A 132 11.06 -3.99 16.71
N GLY A 133 12.25 -3.50 16.36
CA GLY A 133 13.48 -4.29 16.39
C GLY A 133 14.40 -4.06 15.19
N GLN A 134 15.71 -4.15 15.44
CA GLN A 134 16.75 -3.96 14.43
C GLN A 134 16.71 -5.06 13.37
N GLY A 135 16.64 -4.67 12.10
CA GLY A 135 16.57 -5.59 10.98
C GLY A 135 15.14 -5.91 10.52
N LEU A 136 14.09 -5.42 11.18
CA LEU A 136 12.71 -5.67 10.75
C LEU A 136 12.23 -4.63 9.74
N TRP A 137 11.55 -5.09 8.69
CA TRP A 137 11.03 -4.24 7.61
C TRP A 137 9.60 -4.66 7.22
N PRO A 138 8.59 -4.25 8.01
CA PRO A 138 7.18 -4.39 7.64
C PRO A 138 6.80 -3.42 6.53
N ALA A 139 5.98 -3.90 5.59
CA ALA A 139 5.48 -3.09 4.49
C ALA A 139 4.03 -3.43 4.12
N VAL A 140 3.27 -2.41 3.73
CA VAL A 140 2.01 -2.51 2.99
C VAL A 140 2.08 -1.56 1.81
N TRP A 141 2.03 -2.12 0.60
CA TRP A 141 2.43 -1.45 -0.63
C TRP A 141 1.69 -2.02 -1.82
N MET A 142 1.87 -1.41 -2.98
CA MET A 142 1.14 -1.71 -4.18
C MET A 142 2.07 -1.79 -5.38
N MET A 143 1.78 -2.74 -6.27
CA MET A 143 2.50 -2.92 -7.53
C MET A 143 1.49 -3.02 -8.68
N PRO A 144 1.87 -2.67 -9.91
CA PRO A 144 1.00 -2.78 -11.07
C PRO A 144 0.61 -4.24 -11.30
N ASP A 145 -0.67 -4.50 -11.57
CA ASP A 145 -1.17 -5.84 -11.89
C ASP A 145 -0.57 -6.34 -13.21
N GLU A 146 -0.36 -5.41 -14.14
CA GLU A 146 0.31 -5.63 -15.41
C GLU A 146 1.49 -4.66 -15.60
N SER A 147 2.62 -5.15 -16.07
CA SER A 147 3.82 -4.35 -16.38
C SER A 147 3.66 -3.55 -17.69
N ALA A 148 2.63 -2.70 -17.78
CA ALA A 148 2.23 -1.99 -18.99
C ALA A 148 3.34 -1.12 -19.62
N TYR A 149 4.27 -0.63 -18.78
CA TYR A 149 5.40 0.20 -19.19
C TYR A 149 6.74 -0.55 -19.18
N GLY A 150 6.74 -1.85 -18.89
CA GLY A 150 7.94 -2.66 -18.74
C GLY A 150 8.22 -3.04 -17.29
N PRO A 151 9.34 -3.74 -17.01
CA PRO A 151 9.67 -4.18 -15.67
C PRO A 151 9.92 -3.01 -14.72
N TRP A 152 9.96 -3.30 -13.43
CA TRP A 152 10.29 -2.32 -12.40
C TRP A 152 11.57 -1.52 -12.74
N PRO A 153 11.60 -0.20 -12.52
CA PRO A 153 10.54 0.64 -11.93
C PRO A 153 9.59 1.26 -12.98
N LEU A 154 9.71 0.89 -14.25
CA LEU A 154 9.04 1.59 -15.36
C LEU A 154 7.52 1.64 -15.20
N SER A 155 6.94 0.63 -14.54
CA SER A 155 5.49 0.50 -14.29
C SER A 155 5.05 0.93 -12.89
N GLY A 156 5.95 1.52 -12.10
CA GLY A 156 5.63 2.14 -10.81
C GLY A 156 5.54 1.18 -9.62
N GLU A 157 5.58 1.78 -8.43
CA GLU A 157 5.37 1.17 -7.10
C GLU A 157 4.81 2.24 -6.15
N ILE A 158 3.86 1.89 -5.29
CA ILE A 158 3.25 2.81 -4.31
C ILE A 158 3.35 2.19 -2.91
N ASP A 159 4.16 2.78 -2.05
CA ASP A 159 4.41 2.30 -0.70
C ASP A 159 3.58 3.10 0.30
N ILE A 160 2.50 2.48 0.79
CA ILE A 160 1.57 3.13 1.73
C ILE A 160 2.21 3.20 3.12
N LEU A 161 2.80 2.09 3.55
CA LEU A 161 3.47 1.93 4.82
C LEU A 161 4.76 1.15 4.61
N GLU A 162 5.88 1.75 4.96
CA GLU A 162 7.10 1.06 5.30
C GLU A 162 7.65 1.57 6.63
N THR A 163 8.32 0.68 7.36
CA THR A 163 9.20 1.09 8.46
C THR A 163 10.45 0.21 8.44
N VAL A 164 11.55 0.71 8.99
CA VAL A 164 12.71 -0.12 9.33
C VAL A 164 13.12 0.18 10.75
N ASN A 165 13.57 -0.84 11.48
CA ASN A 165 14.29 -0.69 12.75
C ASN A 165 13.53 0.11 13.84
N ILE A 166 12.18 0.10 13.85
CA ILE A 166 11.39 0.85 14.85
C ILE A 166 11.87 0.53 16.28
N GLY A 167 12.03 1.56 17.10
CA GLY A 167 12.46 1.45 18.50
C GLY A 167 13.96 1.26 18.72
N THR A 168 14.77 1.15 17.66
CA THR A 168 16.25 1.08 17.76
C THR A 168 16.87 2.47 17.84
N GLY A 169 18.11 2.59 18.31
CA GLY A 169 18.80 3.88 18.40
C GLY A 169 18.83 4.66 17.07
N CYS A 170 18.51 5.95 17.10
CA CYS A 170 18.45 6.78 15.89
C CYS A 170 18.99 8.21 16.10
N ASP A 171 20.26 8.42 15.73
CA ASP A 171 20.91 9.73 15.82
C ASP A 171 20.33 10.77 14.84
N GLU A 172 19.73 10.31 13.74
CA GLU A 172 19.17 11.17 12.69
C GLU A 172 17.68 11.46 12.87
N CYS A 173 17.05 10.92 13.91
CA CYS A 173 15.61 11.07 14.15
C CYS A 173 15.31 12.38 14.86
N PRO A 174 14.58 13.32 14.25
CA PRO A 174 14.30 14.61 14.88
C PRO A 174 13.46 14.45 16.14
N GLY A 175 14.00 14.86 17.29
CA GLY A 175 13.26 14.86 18.56
C GLY A 175 13.01 13.48 19.18
N SER A 176 13.72 12.44 18.73
CA SER A 176 13.63 11.08 19.26
C SER A 176 15.02 10.47 19.40
N GLU A 177 15.25 9.69 20.46
CA GLU A 177 16.48 8.89 20.62
C GLU A 177 16.41 7.55 19.86
N VAL A 178 15.22 7.19 19.37
CA VAL A 178 14.94 5.94 18.67
C VAL A 178 14.24 6.17 17.34
N GLU A 179 14.32 5.20 16.43
CA GLU A 179 13.61 5.24 15.15
C GLU A 179 12.10 5.14 15.40
N ASN A 180 11.40 6.21 15.05
CA ASN A 180 9.98 6.39 15.30
C ASN A 180 9.21 6.80 14.05
N ARG A 181 9.84 6.75 12.88
CA ARG A 181 9.28 7.25 11.62
C ARG A 181 8.70 6.14 10.78
N THR A 182 7.56 6.42 10.16
CA THR A 182 7.04 5.64 9.03
C THR A 182 7.45 6.29 7.72
N VAL A 183 7.47 5.51 6.66
CA VAL A 183 7.84 5.93 5.32
C VAL A 183 6.70 5.60 4.37
N SER A 184 6.40 6.55 3.49
CA SER A 184 5.63 6.30 2.28
C SER A 184 6.46 6.78 1.10
N ALA A 185 6.32 6.09 -0.02
CA ALA A 185 7.13 6.33 -1.19
C ALA A 185 6.38 6.03 -2.49
N LEU A 186 6.90 6.62 -3.57
CA LEU A 186 6.61 6.28 -4.94
C LEU A 186 7.92 5.91 -5.62
N HIS A 187 8.01 4.73 -6.22
CA HIS A 187 9.13 4.38 -7.11
C HIS A 187 8.72 4.46 -8.56
N PHE A 188 9.59 5.03 -9.38
CA PHE A 188 9.35 5.26 -10.81
C PHE A 188 10.70 5.46 -11.53
N GLY A 189 10.68 6.02 -12.75
CA GLY A 189 11.89 6.39 -13.48
C GLY A 189 12.23 5.43 -14.62
N ASP A 190 13.52 5.19 -14.84
CA ASP A 190 14.05 4.28 -15.87
C ASP A 190 14.63 2.99 -15.24
N LEU A 191 15.03 2.01 -16.05
CA LEU A 191 15.69 0.80 -15.58
C LEU A 191 16.94 1.14 -14.75
N PRO A 192 17.25 0.35 -13.69
CA PRO A 192 18.44 0.58 -12.87
C PRO A 192 19.71 0.76 -13.71
N PRO A 193 20.56 1.77 -13.40
CA PRO A 193 20.50 2.65 -12.22
C PRO A 193 19.68 3.94 -12.39
N GLY A 194 18.87 4.07 -13.44
CA GLY A 194 18.07 5.26 -13.74
C GLY A 194 16.72 5.32 -13.02
N ASN A 195 16.48 4.44 -12.04
CA ASN A 195 15.30 4.46 -11.20
C ASN A 195 15.33 5.65 -10.24
N ASP A 196 14.17 6.18 -9.89
CA ASP A 196 14.03 7.34 -9.01
C ASP A 196 12.89 7.11 -8.00
N LEU A 197 12.79 7.97 -7.01
CA LEU A 197 11.74 7.91 -6.00
C LEU A 197 11.38 9.27 -5.40
N VAL A 198 10.16 9.35 -4.90
CA VAL A 198 9.71 10.41 -3.99
C VAL A 198 9.26 9.73 -2.71
N ASP A 199 9.91 10.03 -1.59
CA ASP A 199 9.57 9.48 -0.28
C ASP A 199 9.46 10.55 0.79
N LYS A 200 8.87 10.16 1.92
CA LYS A 200 8.98 10.95 3.15
C LYS A 200 8.92 10.10 4.40
N LYS A 201 9.94 10.26 5.25
CA LYS A 201 9.99 9.71 6.62
C LYS A 201 9.30 10.65 7.59
N THR A 202 8.29 10.19 8.31
CA THR A 202 7.46 11.01 9.22
C THR A 202 7.25 10.30 10.55
N PRO A 203 7.57 10.93 11.70
CA PRO A 203 7.20 10.39 13.00
C PRO A 203 5.69 10.54 13.25
N LEU A 204 5.12 9.70 14.11
CA LEU A 204 3.74 9.91 14.55
C LEU A 204 3.61 11.24 15.30
N ALA A 205 2.57 12.02 15.01
CA ALA A 205 2.31 13.30 15.68
C ALA A 205 2.11 13.16 17.21
N THR A 206 1.73 11.97 17.68
CA THR A 206 1.58 11.64 19.10
C THR A 206 2.91 11.48 19.83
N GLY A 207 4.03 11.33 19.11
CA GLY A 207 5.35 11.01 19.66
C GLY A 207 5.52 9.55 20.09
N LYS A 208 4.47 8.72 19.98
CA LYS A 208 4.56 7.28 20.23
C LYS A 208 5.29 6.56 19.09
N LEU A 209 5.71 5.32 19.35
CA LEU A 209 6.23 4.47 18.29
C LEU A 209 5.08 3.89 17.45
N PRO A 210 5.29 3.69 16.13
CA PRO A 210 4.41 2.90 15.29
C PRO A 210 4.12 1.48 15.81
N SER A 211 4.98 0.96 16.71
CA SER A 211 4.83 -0.35 17.35
C SER A 211 4.01 -0.36 18.64
N ASP A 212 3.69 0.80 19.22
CA ASP A 212 2.99 0.88 20.50
C ASP A 212 1.49 0.61 20.35
N GLU A 213 0.91 1.00 19.22
CA GLU A 213 -0.52 0.89 18.96
C GLU A 213 -0.83 0.73 17.47
N PHE A 214 -2.07 0.37 17.17
CA PHE A 214 -2.55 0.38 15.79
C PHE A 214 -2.67 1.81 15.29
N ASN A 215 -2.12 2.04 14.11
CA ASN A 215 -2.20 3.29 13.37
C ASN A 215 -2.90 3.04 12.03
N THR A 216 -3.46 4.09 11.47
CA THR A 216 -4.10 4.07 10.17
C THR A 216 -3.18 4.71 9.14
N TYR A 217 -2.88 3.98 8.07
CA TYR A 217 -2.06 4.42 6.95
C TYR A 217 -2.93 4.45 5.72
N ALA A 218 -2.84 5.51 4.92
CA ALA A 218 -3.66 5.62 3.72
C ALA A 218 -2.90 6.26 2.56
N VAL A 219 -3.31 5.90 1.35
CA VAL A 219 -3.03 6.66 0.14
C VAL A 219 -4.36 7.03 -0.51
N GLU A 220 -4.53 8.29 -0.86
CA GLU A 220 -5.52 8.74 -1.83
C GLU A 220 -4.79 8.94 -3.16
N TRP A 221 -5.25 8.22 -4.18
CA TRP A 221 -4.64 8.18 -5.49
C TRP A 221 -5.71 8.48 -6.53
N GLY A 222 -5.51 9.57 -7.25
CA GLY A 222 -6.35 9.98 -8.38
C GLY A 222 -5.51 10.45 -9.56
N GLU A 223 -6.19 10.83 -10.63
CA GLU A 223 -5.52 11.33 -11.84
C GLU A 223 -4.70 12.59 -11.56
N GLY A 224 -3.37 12.45 -11.61
CA GLY A 224 -2.44 13.56 -11.42
C GLY A 224 -2.28 14.04 -9.96
N LEU A 225 -2.73 13.26 -8.97
CA LEU A 225 -2.43 13.52 -7.57
C LEU A 225 -2.36 12.23 -6.76
N ILE A 226 -1.31 12.09 -5.94
CA ILE A 226 -1.20 11.05 -4.93
C ILE A 226 -0.89 11.73 -3.59
N VAL A 227 -1.67 11.40 -2.56
CA VAL A 227 -1.53 11.95 -1.20
C VAL A 227 -1.52 10.82 -0.19
N PHE A 228 -0.53 10.81 0.70
CA PHE A 228 -0.38 9.82 1.76
C PHE A 228 -0.70 10.40 3.12
N PHE A 229 -1.29 9.57 3.97
CA PHE A 229 -1.78 9.94 5.29
C PHE A 229 -1.33 8.95 6.35
N VAL A 230 -1.02 9.48 7.53
CA VAL A 230 -0.87 8.70 8.76
C VAL A 230 -1.84 9.25 9.80
N ASN A 231 -2.73 8.42 10.32
CA ASN A 231 -3.79 8.79 11.25
C ASN A 231 -4.65 9.98 10.78
N GLY A 232 -4.89 10.07 9.46
CA GLY A 232 -5.66 11.13 8.83
C GLY A 232 -4.88 12.43 8.57
N GLU A 233 -3.61 12.51 8.98
CA GLU A 233 -2.75 13.66 8.69
C GLU A 233 -1.96 13.42 7.40
N GLU A 234 -2.08 14.33 6.44
CA GLU A 234 -1.29 14.32 5.21
C GLU A 234 0.20 14.47 5.57
N HIS A 235 1.03 13.58 5.01
CA HIS A 235 2.48 13.71 5.15
C HIS A 235 3.25 13.67 3.84
N LEU A 236 2.74 13.08 2.76
CA LEU A 236 3.40 13.12 1.45
C LEU A 236 2.37 13.43 0.36
N ARG A 237 2.76 14.28 -0.59
CA ARG A 237 1.97 14.65 -1.76
C ARG A 237 2.87 14.65 -2.99
N ALA A 238 2.41 14.06 -4.07
CA ALA A 238 3.10 14.04 -5.35
C ALA A 238 2.14 14.33 -6.50
N THR A 239 2.66 14.97 -7.54
CA THR A 239 1.97 15.36 -8.78
C THR A 239 2.77 14.88 -9.99
N PRO A 240 2.25 14.99 -11.23
CA PRO A 240 3.01 14.69 -12.45
C PRO A 240 4.31 15.48 -12.64
N ALA A 241 4.56 16.52 -11.84
CA ALA A 241 5.86 17.20 -11.83
C ALA A 241 6.93 16.44 -11.04
N ASP A 242 6.52 15.54 -10.16
CA ASP A 242 7.37 14.84 -9.20
C ASP A 242 7.71 13.40 -9.64
N TRP A 243 7.04 12.87 -10.67
CA TRP A 243 7.30 11.53 -11.21
C TRP A 243 7.42 11.50 -12.72
N PHE A 244 7.99 10.40 -13.24
CA PHE A 244 8.05 10.09 -14.66
C PHE A 244 8.27 8.59 -14.89
N THR A 245 8.11 8.12 -16.14
CA THR A 245 8.61 6.80 -16.57
C THR A 245 9.52 6.94 -17.77
N GLY A 246 10.63 6.18 -17.78
CA GLY A 246 11.55 6.09 -18.91
C GLY A 246 10.98 5.32 -20.11
N SER A 247 9.80 4.71 -19.95
CA SER A 247 9.19 3.87 -20.98
C SER A 247 8.59 4.69 -22.11
N GLN A 248 8.97 4.37 -23.35
CA GLN A 248 8.35 4.94 -24.55
C GLN A 248 6.87 4.54 -24.70
N LEU A 249 6.44 3.46 -24.03
CA LEU A 249 5.05 3.00 -24.06
C LEU A 249 4.09 3.98 -23.35
N ALA A 250 4.60 4.84 -22.47
CA ALA A 250 3.80 5.90 -21.84
C ALA A 250 3.29 6.94 -22.85
N ASN A 251 3.94 7.07 -24.02
CA ASN A 251 3.53 7.95 -25.10
C ASN A 251 3.21 9.40 -24.64
N GLY A 252 4.01 9.92 -23.70
CA GLY A 252 3.85 11.26 -23.16
C GLY A 252 2.70 11.42 -22.14
N ASN A 253 2.11 10.34 -21.65
CA ASN A 253 1.15 10.42 -20.54
C ASN A 253 1.84 10.88 -19.26
N ALA A 254 1.48 12.06 -18.77
CA ALA A 254 2.04 12.64 -17.55
C ALA A 254 1.64 11.87 -16.27
N ASN A 255 0.56 11.10 -16.32
CA ASN A 255 0.11 10.28 -15.17
C ASN A 255 0.84 8.93 -15.08
N ALA A 256 1.59 8.54 -16.13
CA ALA A 256 2.37 7.32 -16.09
C ALA A 256 3.56 7.45 -15.12
N PRO A 257 3.87 6.41 -14.32
CA PRO A 257 3.32 5.06 -14.42
C PRO A 257 2.09 4.77 -13.53
N PHE A 258 1.56 5.77 -12.82
CA PHE A 258 0.49 5.63 -11.83
C PHE A 258 -0.92 5.80 -12.42
N ASP A 259 -1.10 5.35 -13.66
CA ASP A 259 -2.36 5.40 -14.42
C ASP A 259 -2.87 4.00 -14.81
N GLN A 260 -2.29 2.94 -14.22
CA GLN A 260 -2.67 1.54 -14.42
C GLN A 260 -3.29 0.95 -13.15
N PRO A 261 -3.98 -0.21 -13.21
CA PRO A 261 -4.41 -0.93 -12.02
C PRO A 261 -3.25 -1.49 -11.21
N PHE A 262 -3.30 -1.32 -9.88
CA PHE A 262 -2.32 -1.82 -8.93
C PHE A 262 -2.99 -2.77 -7.93
N TYR A 263 -2.34 -3.89 -7.62
CA TYR A 263 -2.76 -4.79 -6.54
C TYR A 263 -2.08 -4.39 -5.23
N VAL A 264 -2.76 -4.66 -4.12
CA VAL A 264 -2.23 -4.43 -2.75
C VAL A 264 -1.51 -5.69 -2.25
N MET A 265 -0.43 -5.49 -1.50
CA MET A 265 0.28 -6.55 -0.79
C MET A 265 0.81 -6.10 0.56
N ALA A 266 1.07 -7.08 1.44
CA ALA A 266 1.63 -6.85 2.76
C ALA A 266 2.69 -7.91 3.07
N ASN A 267 3.77 -7.51 3.75
CA ASN A 267 4.82 -8.41 4.21
C ASN A 267 5.51 -7.91 5.48
N LEU A 268 6.21 -8.83 6.13
CA LEU A 268 7.26 -8.51 7.09
C LEU A 268 8.59 -9.05 6.56
N ALA A 269 9.41 -8.20 5.95
CA ALA A 269 10.77 -8.59 5.58
C ALA A 269 11.69 -8.63 6.82
N VAL A 270 12.73 -9.46 6.75
CA VAL A 270 13.75 -9.65 7.79
C VAL A 270 15.13 -9.43 7.17
N GLY A 271 15.86 -8.44 7.68
CA GLY A 271 17.11 -7.97 7.12
C GLY A 271 16.93 -7.29 5.76
N GLY A 272 18.04 -7.14 5.04
CA GLY A 272 18.08 -6.41 3.77
C GLY A 272 18.96 -5.17 3.83
N LYS A 273 19.32 -4.65 2.66
CA LYS A 273 20.26 -3.53 2.50
C LYS A 273 19.87 -2.32 3.34
N TRP A 274 18.59 -1.97 3.39
CA TRP A 274 18.13 -0.78 4.10
C TRP A 274 18.18 -0.95 5.63
N PRO A 275 17.46 -1.91 6.25
CA PRO A 275 17.47 -2.04 7.70
C PRO A 275 18.87 -2.38 8.26
N GLU A 276 19.70 -3.15 7.52
CA GLU A 276 21.05 -3.49 7.96
C GLU A 276 22.08 -2.35 7.77
N ARG A 277 21.78 -1.35 6.92
CA ARG A 277 22.63 -0.16 6.72
C ARG A 277 22.33 0.93 7.74
N ASP A 278 21.08 1.08 8.17
CA ASP A 278 20.65 2.20 9.02
C ASP A 278 20.65 1.81 10.51
N ASN A 279 20.48 2.79 11.40
CA ASN A 279 20.44 2.61 12.87
C ASN A 279 21.64 1.81 13.42
N GLU A 280 21.39 0.73 14.16
CA GLU A 280 22.38 -0.07 14.89
C GLU A 280 23.24 -0.96 13.98
N LYS A 281 22.92 -1.02 12.68
CA LYS A 281 23.55 -1.83 11.65
C LYS A 281 23.31 -3.33 11.83
N GLY A 282 23.34 -4.07 10.71
CA GLY A 282 23.08 -5.50 10.71
C GLY A 282 21.64 -5.85 11.10
N LEU A 283 21.44 -7.13 11.38
CA LEU A 283 20.17 -7.72 11.80
C LEU A 283 20.35 -8.28 13.21
N ASP A 284 19.46 -7.91 14.13
CA ASP A 284 19.40 -8.51 15.46
C ASP A 284 18.46 -9.73 15.45
N PRO A 285 18.96 -10.96 15.61
CA PRO A 285 18.12 -12.14 15.67
C PRO A 285 17.20 -12.16 16.91
N ASP A 286 17.54 -11.44 17.98
CA ASP A 286 16.74 -11.38 19.22
C ASP A 286 15.51 -10.46 19.06
N ALA A 287 15.43 -9.71 17.95
CA ALA A 287 14.21 -9.01 17.54
C ALA A 287 13.09 -9.96 17.06
N LEU A 288 13.38 -11.27 16.89
CA LEU A 288 12.43 -12.27 16.42
C LEU A 288 12.06 -13.26 17.55
N PRO A 289 10.84 -13.83 17.56
CA PRO A 289 9.78 -13.64 16.59
C PRO A 289 9.12 -12.26 16.69
N ALA A 290 8.72 -11.73 15.54
CA ALA A 290 8.03 -10.45 15.42
C ALA A 290 6.88 -10.56 14.43
N GLU A 291 5.92 -9.65 14.50
CA GLU A 291 4.76 -9.68 13.63
C GLU A 291 4.30 -8.29 13.20
N LEU A 292 3.94 -8.18 11.93
CA LEU A 292 3.07 -7.12 11.43
C LEU A 292 1.62 -7.55 11.68
N GLN A 293 0.91 -6.79 12.51
CA GLN A 293 -0.52 -7.01 12.77
C GLN A 293 -1.34 -6.06 11.91
N ILE A 294 -2.31 -6.58 11.17
CA ILE A 294 -3.21 -5.81 10.33
C ILE A 294 -4.64 -6.12 10.76
N ASP A 295 -5.37 -5.09 11.16
CA ASP A 295 -6.77 -5.15 11.57
C ASP A 295 -7.69 -5.19 10.35
N TRP A 296 -7.43 -4.33 9.37
CA TRP A 296 -8.14 -4.37 8.10
C TRP A 296 -7.37 -3.69 6.98
N ILE A 297 -7.73 -4.04 5.76
CA ILE A 297 -7.37 -3.34 4.53
C ILE A 297 -8.67 -3.01 3.81
N ARG A 298 -8.89 -1.72 3.52
CA ARG A 298 -10.10 -1.23 2.86
C ARG A 298 -9.73 -0.41 1.63
N VAL A 299 -10.49 -0.61 0.56
CA VAL A 299 -10.36 0.12 -0.69
C VAL A 299 -11.66 0.83 -1.00
N TYR A 300 -11.56 2.13 -1.21
CA TYR A 300 -12.66 3.00 -1.57
C TYR A 300 -12.44 3.60 -2.96
N GLN A 301 -13.52 3.85 -3.68
CA GLN A 301 -13.50 4.61 -4.93
C GLN A 301 -14.48 5.77 -4.85
N CYS A 302 -14.19 6.83 -5.60
CA CYS A 302 -15.05 8.00 -5.61
C CYS A 302 -16.35 7.69 -6.37
N ALA A 303 -17.49 7.67 -5.69
CA ALA A 303 -18.76 7.22 -6.27
C ALA A 303 -19.17 8.05 -7.50
N GLU A 304 -18.90 9.36 -7.44
CA GLU A 304 -19.28 10.33 -8.46
C GLU A 304 -18.20 10.52 -9.56
N ASP A 305 -17.01 9.95 -9.36
CA ASP A 305 -15.84 10.13 -10.24
C ASP A 305 -14.90 8.92 -10.17
N ARG A 306 -15.40 7.74 -10.58
CA ARG A 306 -14.60 6.51 -10.59
C ARG A 306 -13.46 6.52 -11.61
N GLU A 307 -13.56 7.36 -12.64
CA GLU A 307 -12.58 7.41 -13.73
C GLU A 307 -11.30 8.14 -13.32
N THR A 308 -11.40 9.21 -12.54
CA THR A 308 -10.22 9.99 -12.11
C THR A 308 -10.01 9.98 -10.60
N GLY A 309 -11.06 9.72 -9.81
CA GLY A 309 -11.01 9.76 -8.34
C GLY A 309 -10.87 11.16 -7.75
N ARG A 310 -10.73 12.21 -8.57
CA ARG A 310 -10.33 13.54 -8.15
C ARG A 310 -11.42 14.29 -7.42
N ALA A 311 -12.69 14.03 -7.72
CA ALA A 311 -13.80 14.69 -7.04
C ALA A 311 -13.76 14.47 -5.51
N CYS A 312 -13.40 13.27 -5.05
CA CYS A 312 -13.38 12.92 -3.62
C CYS A 312 -12.07 13.30 -2.90
N MET A 313 -11.00 13.65 -3.63
CA MET A 313 -9.75 14.07 -3.02
C MET A 313 -9.88 15.53 -2.57
N THR A 314 -9.70 15.79 -1.28
CA THR A 314 -9.67 17.15 -0.75
C THR A 314 -8.59 17.98 -1.47
N GLN A 315 -8.96 19.17 -1.97
CA GLN A 315 -8.05 20.07 -2.69
C GLN A 315 -6.89 20.56 -1.81
#